data_AF-T1K2U8-F1
#
_entry.id   AF-T1K2U8-F1
#
_cell.length_a   1.000
_cell.length_b   1.000
_cell.length_c   1.000
_cell.angle_alpha   90.00
_cell.angle_beta   90.00
_cell.angle_gamma   90.00
#
_symmetry.space_group_name_H-M   'P 1'
#
loop_
_entity.id
_entity.type
_entity.pdbx_description
1 polymer ?
#
loop_
_entity_poly.entity_id
_entity_poly.type
_entity_poly.pdbx_seq_one_letter_code
_entity_poly.pdbx_strand_id
1 'polypeptide(L)'
;MSLRFNLGQALVRARQLKETSQNSEKEKEARAERIGNIYDALIDCGYDEIKAGFASEKYHSLEKALEALAKGAFEKKLHRIRHKKRKQYIRQIYKKGVLIPINFF
;
A
#
# COMPACT_ATOMS: atom_id res chain seq x y z
N MET A 1 27.32 14.00 39.96
CA MET A 1 26.91 12.86 39.11
C MET A 1 27.92 12.71 37.99
N SER A 2 28.50 11.52 37.81
CA SER A 2 29.73 11.31 37.03
C SER A 2 29.47 11.17 35.52
N LEU A 3 30.30 11.83 34.71
CA LEU A 3 30.31 11.76 33.23
C LEU A 3 30.30 10.33 32.66
N ARG A 4 30.84 9.36 33.41
CA ARG A 4 30.88 7.94 33.04
C ARG A 4 29.49 7.28 33.02
N PHE A 5 28.59 7.70 33.90
CA PHE A 5 27.21 7.18 33.94
C PHE A 5 26.40 7.64 32.72
N ASN A 6 26.64 8.87 32.25
CA ASN A 6 25.98 9.45 31.08
C ASN A 6 26.43 8.79 29.77
N LEU A 7 27.72 8.46 29.63
CA LEU A 7 28.24 7.75 28.45
C LEU A 7 27.71 6.30 28.36
N GLY A 8 27.61 5.61 29.50
CA GLY A 8 27.01 4.27 29.55
C GLY A 8 25.56 4.25 29.09
N GLN A 9 24.75 5.21 29.54
CA GLN A 9 23.36 5.35 29.09
C GLN A 9 23.24 5.71 27.60
N ALA A 10 24.13 6.57 27.09
CA ALA A 10 24.15 6.94 25.67
C ALA A 10 24.48 5.74 24.76
N LEU A 11 25.44 4.90 25.16
CA LEU A 11 25.80 3.68 24.42
C LEU A 11 24.68 2.63 24.44
N VAL A 12 23.98 2.47 25.57
CA VAL A 12 22.81 1.58 25.67
C VAL A 12 21.69 2.04 24.74
N ARG A 13 21.38 3.34 24.71
CA ARG A 13 20.38 3.91 23.78
C ARG A 13 20.80 3.73 22.32
N ALA A 14 22.07 3.92 21.99
CA ALA A 14 22.57 3.71 20.62
C ALA A 14 22.45 2.25 20.17
N ARG A 15 22.69 1.28 21.06
CA ARG A 15 22.48 -0.15 20.78
C ARG A 15 21.01 -0.48 20.56
N GLN A 16 20.13 0.01 21.44
CA GLN A 16 18.68 -0.16 21.29
C GLN A 16 18.18 0.42 19.96
N LEU A 17 18.63 1.63 19.58
CA LEU A 17 18.28 2.23 18.30
C LEU A 17 18.75 1.38 17.11
N LYS A 18 19.97 0.85 17.16
CA LYS A 18 20.52 -0.03 16.12
C LYS A 18 19.72 -1.34 15.99
N GLU A 19 19.36 -1.95 17.12
CA GLU A 19 18.52 -3.16 17.15
C GLU A 19 17.11 -2.88 16.62
N THR A 20 16.50 -1.75 16.97
CA THR A 20 15.18 -1.35 16.43
C THR A 20 15.22 -1.10 14.92
N SER A 21 16.29 -0.50 14.40
CA SER A 21 16.45 -0.28 12.97
C SER A 21 16.58 -1.61 12.22
N GLN A 22 17.39 -2.55 12.72
CA GLN A 22 17.54 -3.88 12.12
C GLN A 22 16.24 -4.69 12.13
N ASN A 23 15.46 -4.60 13.21
CA ASN A 23 14.14 -5.24 13.25
C ASN A 23 13.18 -4.60 12.24
N SER A 24 13.21 -3.29 12.08
CA SER A 24 12.38 -2.58 11.10
C SER A 24 12.72 -2.91 9.64
N GLU A 25 13.98 -3.24 9.35
CA GLU A 25 14.42 -3.68 8.02
C GLU A 25 13.93 -5.10 7.71
N LYS A 26 14.12 -6.03 8.65
CA LYS A 26 13.61 -7.41 8.52
C LYS A 26 12.09 -7.46 8.37
N GLU A 27 11.36 -6.60 9.07
CA GLU A 27 9.90 -6.50 8.92
C GLU A 27 9.49 -6.00 7.54
N LYS A 28 10.25 -5.08 6.94
CA LYS A 28 10.01 -4.61 5.56
C LYS A 28 10.28 -5.69 4.54
N GLU A 29 11.37 -6.43 4.69
CA GLU A 29 11.73 -7.56 3.83
C GLU A 29 10.66 -8.66 3.90
N ALA A 30 10.29 -9.09 5.11
CA ALA A 30 9.25 -10.10 5.32
C ALA A 30 7.88 -9.66 4.75
N ARG A 31 7.59 -8.36 4.77
CA ARG A 31 6.39 -7.81 4.12
C ARG A 31 6.50 -7.88 2.60
N ALA A 32 7.63 -7.50 2.02
CA ALA A 32 7.84 -7.54 0.57
C ALA A 32 7.76 -8.97 0.03
N GLU A 33 8.40 -9.93 0.71
CA GLU A 33 8.32 -11.36 0.38
C GLU A 33 6.88 -11.85 0.39
N ARG A 34 6.11 -11.51 1.44
CA ARG A 34 4.70 -11.91 1.52
C ARG A 34 3.86 -11.33 0.38
N ILE A 35 4.10 -10.06 0.02
CA ILE A 35 3.41 -9.42 -1.11
C ILE A 35 3.76 -10.14 -2.41
N GLY A 36 5.04 -10.43 -2.65
CA GLY A 36 5.51 -11.20 -3.81
C GLY A 36 4.84 -12.57 -3.90
N ASN A 37 4.86 -13.34 -2.81
CA ASN A 37 4.26 -14.67 -2.77
C ASN A 37 2.75 -14.65 -3.06
N ILE A 38 2.02 -13.65 -2.55
CA ILE A 38 0.59 -13.52 -2.86
C ILE A 38 0.39 -13.10 -4.31
N TYR A 39 1.23 -12.21 -4.84
CA TYR A 39 1.16 -11.77 -6.22
C TYR A 39 1.34 -12.95 -7.17
N ASP A 40 2.43 -13.70 -7.04
CA ASP A 40 2.75 -14.83 -7.91
C ASP A 40 1.64 -15.89 -7.87
N ALA A 41 1.15 -16.23 -6.67
CA ALA A 41 0.04 -17.17 -6.51
C ALA A 41 -1.26 -16.70 -7.19
N LEU A 42 -1.52 -15.39 -7.24
CA LEU A 42 -2.69 -14.84 -7.94
C LEU A 42 -2.51 -14.89 -9.46
N ILE A 43 -1.29 -14.68 -9.96
CA ILE A 43 -0.96 -14.86 -11.38
C ILE A 43 -1.17 -16.31 -11.78
N ASP A 44 -0.71 -17.27 -10.97
CA ASP A 44 -0.91 -18.71 -11.20
C ASP A 44 -2.39 -19.11 -11.20
N CYS A 45 -3.22 -18.40 -10.42
CA CYS A 45 -4.68 -18.56 -10.43
C CYS A 45 -5.36 -17.93 -11.67
N GLY A 46 -4.61 -17.28 -12.55
CA GLY A 46 -5.12 -16.67 -13.78
C GLY A 46 -5.68 -15.26 -13.63
N TYR A 47 -5.34 -14.54 -12.55
CA TYR A 47 -5.72 -13.12 -12.42
C TYR A 47 -4.77 -12.22 -13.21
N ASP A 48 -5.32 -11.15 -13.81
CA ASP A 48 -4.53 -10.09 -14.44
C ASP A 48 -3.56 -9.44 -13.45
N GLU A 49 -2.39 -9.01 -13.93
CA GLU A 49 -1.34 -8.33 -13.14
C GLU A 49 -1.87 -7.16 -12.30
N ILE A 50 -2.83 -6.40 -12.84
CA ILE A 50 -3.42 -5.25 -12.14
C ILE A 50 -4.25 -5.71 -10.93
N LYS A 51 -5.03 -6.79 -11.09
CA LYS A 51 -5.85 -7.33 -10.00
C LYS A 51 -4.98 -8.04 -8.97
N ALA A 52 -3.97 -8.78 -9.43
CA ALA A 52 -2.97 -9.43 -8.59
C ALA A 52 -2.21 -8.40 -7.74
N GLY A 53 -1.69 -7.33 -8.35
CA GLY A 53 -0.98 -6.24 -7.66
C GLY A 53 -1.85 -5.51 -6.65
N PHE A 54 -3.10 -5.19 -7.02
CA PHE A 54 -4.04 -4.58 -6.07
C PHE A 54 -4.30 -5.46 -4.85
N ALA A 55 -4.44 -6.77 -5.05
CA ALA A 55 -4.79 -7.68 -3.98
C ALA A 55 -3.58 -8.03 -3.10
N SER A 56 -2.39 -8.23 -3.68
CA SER A 56 -1.17 -8.55 -2.94
C SER A 56 -0.73 -7.42 -2.01
N GLU A 57 -0.88 -6.16 -2.44
CA GLU A 57 -0.56 -5.00 -1.59
C GLU A 57 -1.53 -4.84 -0.40
N LYS A 58 -2.78 -5.26 -0.58
CA LYS A 58 -3.89 -4.90 0.30
C LYS A 58 -4.29 -6.01 1.27
N TYR A 59 -4.05 -7.27 0.90
CA TYR A 59 -4.43 -8.43 1.70
C TYR A 59 -3.18 -9.17 2.18
N HIS A 60 -3.24 -9.71 3.40
CA HIS A 60 -2.11 -10.40 4.03
C HIS A 60 -2.12 -11.91 3.86
N SER A 61 -3.16 -12.47 3.25
CA SER A 61 -3.25 -13.89 2.93
C SER A 61 -3.88 -14.09 1.56
N LEU A 62 -3.45 -15.16 0.88
CA LEU A 62 -3.95 -15.53 -0.44
C LEU A 62 -5.46 -15.77 -0.42
N GLU A 63 -5.97 -16.48 0.58
CA GLU A 63 -7.41 -16.77 0.73
C GLU A 63 -8.25 -15.47 0.78
N LYS A 64 -7.81 -14.49 1.58
CA LYS A 64 -8.50 -13.19 1.68
C LYS A 64 -8.41 -12.41 0.38
N ALA A 65 -7.29 -12.51 -0.33
CA ALA A 65 -7.11 -11.88 -1.63
C ALA A 65 -8.08 -12.47 -2.66
N LEU A 66 -8.16 -13.80 -2.76
CA LEU A 66 -9.07 -14.52 -3.65
C LEU A 66 -10.53 -14.21 -3.33
N GLU A 67 -10.93 -14.30 -2.06
CA GLU A 67 -12.29 -14.00 -1.62
C GLU A 67 -12.68 -12.55 -1.94
N ALA A 68 -11.77 -11.61 -1.73
CA ALA A 68 -12.00 -10.21 -2.03
C ALA A 68 -12.13 -9.95 -3.54
N LEU A 69 -11.28 -10.57 -4.35
CA LEU A 69 -11.35 -10.47 -5.81
C LEU A 69 -12.66 -11.10 -6.34
N ALA A 70 -13.05 -12.27 -5.84
CA ALA A 70 -14.33 -12.90 -6.17
C ALA A 70 -15.53 -12.01 -5.79
N LYS A 71 -15.46 -11.28 -4.67
CA LYS A 71 -16.49 -10.31 -4.24
C LYS A 71 -16.46 -8.97 -5.01
N GLY A 72 -15.58 -8.83 -6.01
CA GLY A 72 -15.44 -7.63 -6.84
C GLY A 72 -14.85 -6.42 -6.09
N ALA A 73 -13.96 -6.66 -5.12
CA ALA A 73 -13.38 -5.58 -4.32
C ALA A 73 -12.56 -4.59 -5.16
N PHE A 74 -11.92 -5.08 -6.23
CA PHE A 74 -11.15 -4.26 -7.16
C PHE A 74 -12.05 -3.30 -7.94
N GLU A 75 -13.10 -3.82 -8.56
CA GLU A 75 -14.06 -3.07 -9.37
C GLU A 75 -14.78 -2.02 -8.53
N LYS A 76 -15.18 -2.37 -7.31
CA LYS A 76 -15.77 -1.43 -6.34
C LYS A 76 -14.82 -0.28 -6.00
N LYS A 77 -13.53 -0.58 -5.81
CA LYS A 77 -12.52 0.45 -5.52
C LYS A 77 -12.29 1.35 -6.74
N LEU A 78 -12.18 0.76 -7.92
CA LEU A 78 -12.00 1.46 -9.18
C LEU A 78 -13.17 2.43 -9.46
N HIS A 79 -14.40 1.96 -9.28
CA HIS A 79 -15.60 2.78 -9.40
C HIS A 79 -15.57 3.99 -8.45
N ARG A 80 -15.21 3.78 -7.17
CA ARG A 80 -15.08 4.88 -6.19
C ARG A 80 -14.03 5.90 -6.60
N ILE A 81 -12.88 5.46 -7.12
CA ILE A 81 -11.81 6.35 -7.58
C ILE A 81 -12.28 7.17 -8.78
N ARG A 82 -12.88 6.52 -9.79
CA ARG A 82 -13.44 7.19 -10.97
C ARG A 82 -14.48 8.23 -10.58
N HIS A 83 -15.39 7.89 -9.68
CA HIS A 83 -16.40 8.82 -9.15
C HIS A 83 -15.76 10.04 -8.45
N LYS A 84 -14.75 9.82 -7.60
CA LYS A 84 -14.03 10.91 -6.91
C LYS A 84 -13.31 11.82 -7.91
N LYS A 85 -12.65 11.25 -8.91
CA LYS A 85 -11.96 12.01 -9.97
C LYS A 85 -12.94 12.82 -10.81
N ARG A 86 -14.07 12.24 -11.21
CA ARG A 86 -15.15 12.95 -11.92
C ARG A 86 -15.67 14.14 -11.11
N LYS A 87 -15.95 13.95 -9.81
CA LYS A 87 -16.41 15.04 -8.93
C LYS A 87 -15.36 16.14 -8.76
N GLN A 88 -14.09 15.78 -8.61
CA GLN A 88 -12.99 16.74 -8.50
C GLN A 88 -12.83 17.54 -9.80
N TYR A 89 -12.92 16.86 -10.94
CA TYR A 89 -12.83 17.47 -12.25
C TYR A 89 -13.98 18.47 -12.50
N ILE A 90 -15.22 18.06 -12.23
CA ILE A 90 -16.41 18.94 -12.35
C ILE A 90 -16.23 20.20 -11.49
N ARG A 91 -15.75 20.07 -10.24
CA ARG A 91 -15.46 21.23 -9.38
C ARG A 91 -14.37 22.14 -9.96
N GLN A 92 -13.36 21.57 -10.63
CA GLN A 92 -12.32 22.37 -11.29
C GLN A 92 -12.86 23.13 -12.49
N ILE A 93 -13.74 22.53 -13.31
CA ILE A 93 -14.46 23.23 -14.39
C ILE A 93 -15.24 24.42 -13.81
N TYR A 94 -16.11 24.18 -12.82
CA TYR A 94 -16.92 25.24 -12.22
C TYR A 94 -16.08 26.36 -11.61
N LYS A 95 -14.92 26.03 -11.02
CA LYS A 95 -14.03 27.02 -10.40
C LYS A 95 -13.20 27.83 -11.42
N LYS A 96 -12.84 27.23 -12.57
CA LYS A 96 -11.97 27.86 -13.58
C LYS A 96 -12.73 28.43 -14.78
N GLY A 97 -14.02 28.14 -14.94
CA GLY A 97 -14.84 28.64 -16.05
C GLY A 97 -14.49 28.04 -17.43
N VAL A 98 -13.58 27.07 -17.49
CA VAL A 98 -13.17 26.42 -18.75
C VAL A 98 -14.02 25.17 -18.98
N LEU A 99 -14.96 25.28 -19.92
CA LEU A 99 -15.79 24.17 -20.38
C LEU A 99 -14.98 23.35 -21.40
N ILE A 100 -14.23 22.34 -20.93
CA ILE A 100 -13.59 21.39 -21.85
C ILE A 100 -14.60 20.26 -22.11
N PRO A 101 -15.02 20.01 -23.36
CA PRO A 101 -15.92 18.91 -23.67
C PRO A 101 -15.17 17.60 -23.46
N ILE A 102 -15.78 16.66 -22.73
CA ILE A 102 -15.14 15.37 -22.48
C ILE A 102 -15.93 14.25 -23.14
N ASN A 103 -15.34 13.67 -24.18
CA ASN A 103 -15.65 12.32 -24.60
C ASN A 103 -14.98 11.35 -23.62
N PHE A 104 -15.74 10.91 -22.61
CA PHE A 104 -15.42 9.69 -21.87
C PHE A 104 -16.32 8.58 -22.43
N PHE A 105 -15.93 8.02 -23.57
CA PHE A 105 -16.43 6.74 -24.08
C PHE A 105 -15.28 5.73 -24.04
#